data_AF-A0A1F2VJK0-F1
#
_entry.id   AF-A0A1F2VJK0-F1
#
_cell.length_a   1.000
_cell.length_b   1.000
_cell.length_c   1.000
_cell.angle_alpha   90.00
_cell.angle_beta   90.00
_cell.angle_gamma   90.00
#
_symmetry.space_group_name_H-M   'P 1'
#
loop_
_entity.id
_entity.type
_entity.pdbx_description
1 polymer ?
#
loop_
_entity_poly.entity_id
_entity_poly.type
_entity_poly.pdbx_seq_one_letter_code
_entity_poly.pdbx_strand_id
1 'polypeptide(L)'
;MPYIDPRTVVSPRNLIRAVHVLHDSGPEPNSWSVALLNYLDGNQGVGFRWNGDEDSPIGNPQSHGKPTWSILPEKLAEAVLETVEQLNNGGLLDGYRAMAADPEREAEAQEWCEGLIHDAAHQER
;
A
#
# COMPACT_ATOMS: atom_id res chain seq x y z
N MET A 1 -4.14 24.51 3.32
CA MET A 1 -2.92 23.97 2.66
C MET A 1 -3.33 22.69 1.96
N PRO A 2 -2.72 22.30 0.82
CA PRO A 2 -3.03 21.01 0.20
C PRO A 2 -2.56 19.86 1.10
N TYR A 3 -3.23 18.71 0.99
CA TYR A 3 -2.83 17.45 1.62
C TYR A 3 -1.35 17.13 1.37
N ILE A 4 -0.67 16.60 2.38
CA ILE A 4 0.76 16.25 2.29
C ILE A 4 0.92 14.74 2.05
N ASP A 5 1.30 14.38 0.82
CA ASP A 5 1.61 13.01 0.43
C ASP A 5 2.67 12.40 1.37
N PRO A 6 2.36 11.29 2.08
CA PRO A 6 3.27 10.58 2.95
C PRO A 6 4.62 10.25 2.33
N ARG A 7 4.69 10.01 1.01
CA ARG A 7 5.94 9.70 0.28
C ARG A 7 6.93 10.87 0.30
N THR A 8 6.45 12.09 0.52
CA THR A 8 7.27 13.31 0.54
C THR A 8 7.73 13.70 1.95
N VAL A 9 7.24 13.03 2.98
CA VAL A 9 7.51 13.37 4.38
C VAL A 9 8.81 12.73 4.84
N VAL A 10 9.87 13.51 4.95
CA VAL A 10 11.21 13.03 5.36
C VAL A 10 11.60 13.41 6.80
N SER A 11 10.64 13.81 7.62
CA SER A 11 10.90 14.14 9.05
C SER A 11 10.70 12.90 9.94
N PRO A 12 11.53 12.65 10.96
CA PRO A 12 12.59 13.53 11.48
C PRO A 12 13.82 13.62 10.56
N ARG A 13 14.15 14.84 10.13
CA ARG A 13 15.14 15.10 9.06
C ARG A 13 16.56 14.65 9.39
N ASN A 14 16.90 14.60 10.68
CA ASN A 14 18.24 14.24 11.14
C ASN A 14 18.43 12.72 11.28
N LEU A 15 17.41 11.94 10.90
CA LEU A 15 17.42 10.48 11.07
C LEU A 15 17.09 9.77 9.75
N ILE A 16 16.10 10.26 9.02
CA ILE A 16 15.59 9.60 7.81
C ILE A 16 16.34 10.08 6.57
N ARG A 17 16.87 9.14 5.80
CA ARG A 17 17.47 9.35 4.47
C ARG A 17 16.46 9.18 3.35
N ALA A 18 15.60 8.16 3.44
CA ALA A 18 14.60 7.85 2.42
C ALA A 18 13.37 7.17 3.04
N VAL A 19 12.23 7.31 2.35
CA VAL A 19 10.93 6.79 2.79
C VAL A 19 10.36 5.92 1.68
N HIS A 20 9.91 4.72 2.03
CA HIS A 20 9.19 3.82 1.15
C HIS A 20 7.85 3.45 1.80
N VAL A 21 6.77 4.07 1.30
CA VAL A 21 5.42 3.87 1.85
C VAL A 21 4.91 2.47 1.48
N LEU A 22 4.52 1.71 2.50
CA LEU A 22 4.00 0.35 2.40
C LEU A 22 2.47 0.31 2.38
N HIS A 23 1.85 1.26 3.09
CA HIS A 23 0.40 1.45 3.16
C HIS A 23 0.10 2.93 3.31
N ASP A 24 -0.96 3.38 2.63
CA ASP A 24 -1.48 4.74 2.68
C ASP A 24 -2.98 4.69 2.41
N SER A 25 -3.79 5.05 3.39
CA SER A 25 -5.26 5.08 3.28
C SER A 25 -5.81 6.43 2.77
N GLY A 26 -4.95 7.30 2.22
CA GLY A 26 -5.36 8.52 1.52
C GLY A 26 -5.62 9.71 2.45
N PRO A 27 -6.28 10.77 1.95
CA PRO A 27 -6.55 12.01 2.70
C PRO A 27 -7.92 12.02 3.40
N GLU A 28 -8.33 10.90 4.00
CA GLU A 28 -9.63 10.75 4.66
C GLU A 28 -9.55 10.95 6.18
N PRO A 29 -10.65 11.30 6.88
CA PRO A 29 -10.66 11.31 8.33
C PRO A 29 -10.23 9.96 8.93
N ASN A 30 -9.32 9.99 9.92
CA ASN A 30 -8.70 8.81 10.53
C ASN A 30 -7.85 7.93 9.59
N SER A 31 -7.48 8.45 8.42
CA SER A 31 -6.52 7.78 7.55
C SER A 31 -5.10 7.80 8.14
N TRP A 32 -4.30 6.81 7.75
CA TRP A 32 -2.97 6.57 8.24
C TRP A 32 -2.08 5.94 7.17
N SER A 33 -0.78 6.07 7.39
CA SER A 33 0.25 5.50 6.55
C SER A 33 1.30 4.78 7.37
N VAL A 34 1.87 3.74 6.76
CA VAL A 34 3.05 3.02 7.25
C VAL A 34 4.11 3.01 6.17
N ALA A 35 5.36 3.21 6.56
CA ALA A 35 6.50 3.24 5.66
C ALA A 35 7.71 2.50 6.23
N LEU A 36 8.51 1.91 5.34
CA LEU A 36 9.88 1.55 5.63
C LEU A 36 10.75 2.81 5.53
N LEU A 37 11.50 3.09 6.58
CA LEU A 37 12.36 4.24 6.71
C LEU A 37 13.82 3.78 6.63
N ASN A 38 14.56 4.31 5.67
CA ASN A 38 16.00 4.12 5.60
C ASN A 38 16.66 5.25 6.39
N TYR A 39 17.46 4.91 7.38
CA TYR A 39 18.15 5.87 8.22
C TYR A 39 19.49 6.31 7.61
N LEU A 40 20.03 7.42 8.11
CA LEU A 40 21.32 7.97 7.68
C LEU A 40 22.50 7.07 8.03
N ASP A 41 22.37 6.26 9.09
CA ASP A 41 23.39 5.29 9.53
C ASP A 41 23.37 3.98 8.72
N GLY A 42 22.44 3.83 7.78
CA GLY A 42 22.27 2.65 6.94
C GLY A 42 21.30 1.61 7.48
N ASN A 43 20.81 1.77 8.71
CA ASN A 43 19.79 0.89 9.27
C ASN A 43 18.39 1.20 8.71
N GLN A 44 17.45 0.29 8.95
CA GLN A 44 16.06 0.46 8.58
C GLN A 44 15.15 0.42 9.81
N GLY A 45 14.00 1.06 9.71
CA GLY A 45 12.94 0.95 10.70
C GLY A 45 11.58 1.21 10.09
N VAL A 46 10.52 1.01 10.88
CA VAL A 46 9.15 1.21 10.43
C VAL A 46 8.61 2.52 11.00
N GLY A 47 8.10 3.35 10.12
CA GLY A 47 7.42 4.60 10.43
C GLY A 47 5.90 4.44 10.37
N PHE A 48 5.22 5.07 11.31
CA PHE A 48 3.76 5.24 11.32
C PHE A 48 3.41 6.72 11.39
N ARG A 49 2.33 7.10 10.71
CA ARG A 49 1.68 8.41 10.89
C ARG A 49 0.19 8.33 10.60
N TRP A 50 -0.57 9.17 11.29
CA TRP A 50 -1.87 9.63 10.83
C TRP A 50 -1.68 10.61 9.66
N ASN A 51 -2.45 10.40 8.63
CA ASN A 51 -2.51 11.28 7.48
C ASN A 51 -3.29 12.55 7.83
N GLY A 52 -3.12 13.58 7.01
CA GLY A 52 -3.99 14.74 7.05
C GLY A 52 -5.21 14.55 6.15
N ASP A 53 -6.19 15.42 6.31
CA ASP A 53 -7.39 15.51 5.48
C ASP A 53 -7.54 16.95 4.94
N GLU A 54 -8.67 17.27 4.31
CA GLU A 54 -8.92 18.62 3.76
C GLU A 54 -8.93 19.72 4.84
N ASP A 55 -9.43 19.42 6.04
CA ASP A 55 -9.53 20.35 7.15
C ASP A 55 -8.20 20.50 7.89
N SER A 56 -7.42 19.42 7.98
CA SER A 56 -6.17 19.30 8.71
C SER A 56 -5.10 18.56 7.88
N PRO A 57 -4.50 19.23 6.88
CA PRO A 57 -3.68 18.57 5.85
C PRO A 57 -2.33 18.04 6.33
N ILE A 58 -1.88 18.41 7.54
CA ILE A 58 -0.56 18.04 8.05
C ILE A 58 -0.56 16.62 8.63
N GLY A 59 -1.68 16.13 9.17
CA GLY A 59 -1.74 14.85 9.87
C GLY A 59 -0.92 14.84 11.17
N ASN A 60 -0.62 13.66 11.71
CA ASN A 60 0.10 13.52 12.98
C ASN A 60 1.03 12.29 12.98
N PRO A 61 2.17 12.28 13.70
CA PRO A 61 2.67 13.36 14.56
C PRO A 61 3.25 14.53 13.77
N GLN A 62 3.41 15.66 14.45
CA GLN A 62 4.02 16.86 13.91
C GLN A 62 5.16 17.33 14.81
N SER A 63 6.24 17.85 14.21
CA SER A 63 7.32 18.52 14.92
C SER A 63 7.49 19.93 14.36
N HIS A 64 7.29 20.96 15.19
CA HIS A 64 7.33 22.37 14.77
C HIS A 64 6.44 22.66 13.55
N GLY A 65 5.23 22.09 13.52
CA GLY A 65 4.28 22.22 12.42
C GLY A 65 4.66 21.46 11.13
N LYS A 66 5.67 20.57 11.18
CA LYS A 66 6.07 19.74 10.05
C LYS A 66 5.56 18.32 10.23
N PRO A 67 4.99 17.70 9.19
CA PRO A 67 4.58 16.30 9.25
C PRO A 67 5.80 15.42 9.53
N THR A 68 5.62 14.43 10.39
CA THR A 68 6.71 13.61 10.93
C THR A 68 6.27 12.17 11.07
N TRP A 69 7.20 11.23 10.88
CA TRP A 69 6.97 9.82 11.17
C TRP A 69 7.22 9.51 12.65
N SER A 70 6.30 8.77 13.27
CA SER A 70 6.59 8.08 14.53
C SER A 70 7.32 6.79 14.21
N ILE A 71 8.52 6.62 14.75
CA ILE A 71 9.29 5.38 14.57
C ILE A 71 8.78 4.34 15.56
N LEU A 72 8.43 3.17 15.04
CA LEU A 72 7.88 2.09 15.84
C LEU A 72 9.00 1.26 16.48
N PRO A 73 8.86 0.84 17.75
CA PRO A 73 9.68 -0.21 18.34
C PRO A 73 9.52 -1.53 17.57
N GLU A 74 10.59 -2.32 17.51
CA GLU A 74 10.70 -3.54 16.69
C GLU A 74 9.49 -4.49 16.81
N LYS A 75 9.09 -4.87 18.03
CA LYS A 75 7.94 -5.77 18.24
C LYS A 75 6.62 -5.21 17.71
N LEU A 76 6.43 -3.89 17.79
CA LEU A 76 5.24 -3.25 17.25
C LEU A 76 5.33 -3.14 15.73
N ALA A 77 6.53 -2.85 15.21
CA ALA A 77 6.80 -2.81 13.79
C ALA A 77 6.47 -4.15 13.11
N GLU A 78 6.87 -5.28 13.70
CA GLU A 78 6.55 -6.63 13.20
C GLU A 78 5.03 -6.84 13.04
N ALA A 79 4.26 -6.60 14.10
CA ALA A 79 2.80 -6.77 14.07
C ALA A 79 2.12 -5.83 13.07
N VAL A 80 2.62 -4.59 12.93
CA VAL A 80 2.10 -3.62 11.96
C VAL A 80 2.42 -4.06 10.53
N LEU A 81 3.62 -4.57 10.26
CA LEU A 81 3.99 -5.08 8.94
C LEU A 81 3.12 -6.28 8.53
N GLU A 82 2.88 -7.22 9.44
CA GLU A 82 1.98 -8.35 9.19
C GLU A 82 0.56 -7.86 8.86
N THR A 83 0.05 -6.88 9.62
CA THR A 83 -1.27 -6.28 9.35
C THR A 83 -1.32 -5.59 7.99
N VAL A 84 -0.29 -4.82 7.64
CA VAL A 84 -0.18 -4.15 6.34
C VAL A 84 -0.14 -5.15 5.19
N GLU A 85 0.61 -6.24 5.34
CA GLU A 85 0.65 -7.32 4.36
C GLU A 85 -0.73 -7.96 4.18
N GLN A 86 -1.44 -8.24 5.27
CA GLN A 86 -2.81 -8.77 5.22
C GLN A 86 -3.79 -7.80 4.54
N LEU A 87 -3.70 -6.49 4.82
CA LEU A 87 -4.55 -5.49 4.18
C LEU A 87 -4.28 -5.39 2.68
N ASN A 88 -3.01 -5.44 2.27
CA ASN A 88 -2.62 -5.38 0.86
C ASN A 88 -3.01 -6.68 0.11
N ASN A 89 -2.87 -7.84 0.76
CA ASN A 89 -3.21 -9.15 0.19
C ASN A 89 -4.72 -9.46 0.25
N GLY A 90 -5.45 -8.86 1.19
CA GLY A 90 -6.90 -9.02 1.33
C GLY A 90 -7.63 -8.63 0.05
N GLY A 91 -7.20 -7.55 -0.60
CA GLY A 91 -7.73 -7.15 -1.91
C GLY A 91 -7.49 -8.20 -3.01
N LEU A 92 -6.37 -8.93 -2.96
CA LEU A 92 -6.07 -10.00 -3.92
C LEU A 92 -6.93 -11.24 -3.66
N LEU A 93 -7.10 -11.64 -2.39
CA LEU A 93 -7.96 -12.77 -2.01
C LEU A 93 -9.43 -12.51 -2.32
N ASP A 94 -9.91 -11.29 -2.08
CA ASP A 94 -11.27 -10.89 -2.42
C ASP A 94 -11.45 -10.84 -3.94
N GLY A 95 -10.43 -10.41 -4.70
CA GLY A 95 -10.42 -10.53 -6.15
C GLY A 95 -10.52 -11.97 -6.65
N TYR A 96 -9.76 -12.91 -6.05
CA TYR A 96 -9.86 -14.33 -6.38
C TYR A 96 -11.24 -14.92 -6.02
N ARG A 97 -11.82 -14.53 -4.89
CA ARG A 97 -13.17 -14.97 -4.50
C ARG A 97 -14.23 -14.43 -5.45
N ALA A 98 -14.13 -13.16 -5.86
CA ALA A 98 -15.05 -12.58 -6.82
C ALA A 98 -14.97 -13.27 -8.17
N MET A 99 -13.76 -13.59 -8.65
CA MET A 99 -13.59 -14.37 -9.90
C MET A 99 -14.16 -15.78 -9.77
N ALA A 100 -13.87 -16.49 -8.67
CA ALA A 100 -14.39 -17.85 -8.44
C ALA A 100 -15.92 -17.88 -8.24
N ALA A 101 -16.55 -16.74 -7.93
CA ALA A 101 -17.99 -16.61 -7.79
C ALA A 101 -18.68 -16.13 -9.09
N ASP A 102 -17.93 -15.94 -10.18
CA ASP A 102 -18.43 -15.47 -11.48
C ASP A 102 -18.32 -16.57 -12.55
N PRO A 103 -19.23 -17.56 -12.54
CA PRO A 103 -19.21 -18.70 -13.46
C PRO A 103 -19.52 -18.31 -14.91
N GLU A 104 -20.22 -17.19 -15.15
CA GLU A 104 -20.50 -16.69 -16.51
C GLU A 104 -19.20 -16.25 -17.19
N ARG A 105 -18.37 -15.52 -16.45
CA ARG A 105 -17.07 -15.07 -16.96
C ARG A 105 -16.07 -16.21 -17.16
N GLU A 106 -16.14 -17.26 -16.34
CA GLU A 106 -15.36 -18.49 -16.58
C GLU A 106 -15.79 -19.21 -17.86
N ALA A 107 -17.09 -19.28 -18.14
CA ALA A 107 -17.62 -19.88 -19.37
C ALA A 107 -17.18 -19.11 -20.62
N GLU A 108 -17.27 -17.77 -20.60
CA GLU A 108 -16.79 -16.92 -21.69
C GLU A 108 -15.29 -17.08 -21.93
N ALA A 109 -14.49 -17.14 -20.86
CA ALA A 109 -13.04 -17.35 -20.97
C ALA A 109 -12.70 -18.73 -21.55
N GLN A 110 -13.48 -19.76 -21.19
CA GLN A 110 -13.31 -21.11 -21.72
C GLN A 110 -13.66 -21.20 -23.20
N GLU A 111 -14.76 -20.59 -23.64
CA GLU A 111 -15.11 -20.49 -25.06
C GLU A 111 -14.02 -19.77 -25.85
N TRP A 112 -13.44 -18.72 -25.28
CA TRP A 112 -12.30 -18.01 -25.87
C TRP A 112 -11.06 -18.88 -26.00
N CYS A 113 -10.72 -19.65 -24.96
CA CYS A 113 -9.56 -20.55 -24.98
C CYS A 113 -9.75 -21.68 -26.00
N GLU A 114 -10.94 -22.26 -26.07
CA GLU A 114 -11.28 -23.31 -27.05
C GLU A 114 -11.23 -22.76 -28.48
N GLY A 115 -11.70 -21.53 -28.71
CA GLY A 115 -11.57 -20.84 -30.00
C GLY A 115 -10.11 -20.66 -30.44
N LEU A 116 -9.24 -20.18 -29.54
CA LEU A 116 -7.82 -20.00 -29.83
C LEU A 116 -7.09 -21.32 -30.14
N ILE A 117 -7.43 -22.39 -29.42
CA ILE A 117 -6.87 -23.73 -29.66
C ILE A 117 -7.33 -24.24 -31.04
N HIS A 118 -8.59 -24.01 -31.40
CA HIS A 118 -9.14 -24.42 -32.68
C HIS A 118 -8.48 -23.68 -33.86
N ASP A 119 -8.31 -22.37 -33.74
CA ASP A 119 -7.66 -21.54 -34.75
C ASP A 119 -6.18 -21.92 -34.94
N ALA A 120 -5.45 -22.17 -33.85
CA ALA A 120 -4.07 -22.63 -33.90
C ALA A 120 -3.95 -24.01 -34.60
N ALA A 121 -4.88 -24.92 -34.32
CA ALA A 121 -4.92 -26.24 -34.95
C ALA A 121 -5.31 -26.21 -36.43
N HIS A 122 -5.89 -25.10 -36.93
CA HIS A 122 -6.25 -24.90 -38.33
C HIS A 122 -5.19 -24.11 -39.12
N GLN A 123 -4.25 -23.42 -38.47
CA GLN A 123 -3.12 -22.75 -39.11
C GLN A 123 -1.96 -23.68 -39.50
N GLU A 124 -1.90 -24.91 -38.98
CA GLU A 124 -0.87 -25.90 -39.29
C GLU A 124 -1.18 -26.80 -40.52
N ARG A 125 -2.09 -26.38 -41.42
CA ARG A 125 -2.49 -27.16 -42.60
C ARG A 125 -2.26 -26.45 -43.94
#